data_AF-A0AAD7QQX6-F1
#
_entry.id   AF-A0AAD7QQX6-F1
#
_cell.length_a   1.000
_cell.length_b   1.000
_cell.length_c   1.000
_cell.angle_alpha   90.00
_cell.angle_beta   90.00
_cell.angle_gamma   90.00
#
_symmetry.space_group_name_H-M   'P 1'
#
loop_
_entity.id
_entity.type
_entity.pdbx_description
1 polymer ?
#
loop_
_entity_poly.entity_id
_entity_poly.type
_entity_poly.pdbx_seq_one_letter_code
_entity_poly.pdbx_strand_id
1 'polypeptide(L)'
;MASLPTTPRLPLPTSIAHTTDNRPEDDEYIDYELFTAPDFSPIAFCNSLVLATTTASDAEIDLAPAQQRVMFDLEEVEKLLQKEATQNHTTLLPHAAKINQVSSILTTTQSSLSSVTSSFHRLENEVLKPYNAALPIYTALTKLHATANLLRAVTWFMYLVRQFQAVQTQLAELKLPSATATTAAAAAGPNDAARLSVRAARSFAEISRHLGNFPRLRSVRVVTEIENGVVNVGRK
;
A
#
# COMPACT_ATOMS: atom_id res chain seq x y z
N MET A 1 7.00 -24.07 -28.65
CA MET A 1 7.29 -24.70 -27.34
C MET A 1 8.77 -24.45 -27.04
N ALA A 2 9.10 -23.22 -26.64
CA ALA A 2 9.23 -22.78 -25.25
C ALA A 2 10.44 -23.43 -24.55
N SER A 3 11.61 -22.83 -24.80
CA SER A 3 12.87 -23.04 -24.08
C SER A 3 12.75 -22.56 -22.63
N LEU A 4 13.07 -23.42 -21.67
CA LEU A 4 13.28 -23.06 -20.26
C LEU A 4 14.76 -23.19 -19.89
N PRO A 5 15.27 -22.33 -19.00
CA PRO A 5 16.68 -21.99 -18.89
C PRO A 5 17.49 -22.97 -18.02
N THR A 6 18.69 -23.28 -18.49
CA THR A 6 19.75 -23.97 -17.75
C THR A 6 20.14 -23.17 -16.51
N THR A 7 19.81 -23.68 -15.34
CA THR A 7 20.35 -23.23 -14.04
C THR A 7 21.70 -23.90 -13.81
N PRO A 8 22.80 -23.17 -13.61
CA PRO A 8 24.03 -23.76 -13.10
C PRO A 8 23.85 -23.99 -11.59
N ARG A 9 23.88 -25.27 -11.21
CA ARG A 9 23.89 -25.76 -9.83
C ARG A 9 25.05 -25.11 -9.06
N LEU A 10 24.76 -24.47 -7.94
CA LEU A 10 25.78 -23.96 -7.00
C LEU A 10 26.74 -25.09 -6.61
N PRO A 11 28.07 -24.86 -6.58
CA PRO A 11 28.99 -25.79 -5.95
C PRO A 11 28.75 -25.79 -4.44
N LEU A 12 28.77 -26.98 -3.83
CA LEU A 12 28.78 -27.15 -2.38
C LEU A 12 29.95 -26.37 -1.77
N PRO A 13 29.86 -25.92 -0.49
CA PRO A 13 31.00 -25.31 0.18
C PRO A 13 32.12 -26.36 0.21
N THR A 14 33.15 -26.13 -0.60
CA THR A 14 34.40 -26.86 -0.50
C THR A 14 34.89 -26.65 0.92
N SER A 15 35.02 -27.78 1.64
CA SER A 15 35.73 -27.87 2.90
C SER A 15 36.89 -26.89 2.88
N ILE A 16 36.88 -25.93 3.82
CA ILE A 16 38.01 -25.06 4.10
C ILE A 16 39.20 -26.01 4.21
N ALA A 17 40.12 -25.91 3.25
CA ALA A 17 41.34 -26.67 3.29
C ALA A 17 41.95 -26.39 4.66
N HIS A 18 42.19 -27.46 5.41
CA HIS A 18 42.96 -27.43 6.64
C HIS A 18 44.25 -26.68 6.32
N THR A 19 44.30 -25.39 6.69
CA THR A 19 45.51 -24.60 6.64
C THR A 19 46.53 -25.44 7.37
N THR A 20 47.59 -25.79 6.65
CA THR A 20 48.75 -26.47 7.18
C THR A 20 49.14 -25.75 8.44
N ASP A 21 49.00 -26.47 9.54
CA ASP A 21 49.46 -26.12 10.85
C ASP A 21 50.92 -25.66 10.73
N ASN A 22 51.09 -24.35 10.85
CA ASN A 22 52.39 -23.74 11.03
C ASN A 22 52.31 -22.99 12.37
N ARG A 23 51.75 -23.64 13.40
CA ARG A 23 52.05 -23.27 14.78
C ARG A 23 53.56 -23.47 14.96
N PRO A 24 54.33 -22.44 15.32
CA PRO A 24 55.60 -22.70 15.95
C PRO A 24 55.30 -23.48 17.24
N GLU A 25 55.63 -24.78 17.26
CA GLU A 25 55.41 -25.65 18.43
C GLU A 25 56.34 -25.34 19.61
N ASP A 26 56.79 -24.08 19.77
CA ASP A 26 57.78 -23.67 20.77
C ASP A 26 57.40 -22.41 21.59
N ASP A 27 56.16 -21.89 21.52
CA ASP A 27 55.71 -20.74 22.34
C ASP A 27 54.53 -21.11 23.26
N GLU A 28 54.71 -22.10 24.14
CA GLU A 28 53.77 -22.42 25.25
C GLU A 28 53.90 -21.41 26.42
N TYR A 29 54.26 -20.16 26.14
CA TYR A 29 54.44 -19.13 27.16
C TYR A 29 53.21 -18.24 27.33
N ILE A 30 52.29 -18.24 26.36
CA ILE A 30 51.11 -17.37 26.31
C ILE A 30 49.87 -18.15 25.84
N ASP A 31 48.77 -18.04 26.59
CA ASP A 31 47.48 -18.63 26.23
C ASP A 31 46.73 -17.79 25.20
N TYR A 32 47.10 -17.90 23.92
CA TYR A 32 46.49 -17.12 22.83
C TYR A 32 44.99 -17.36 22.63
N GLU A 33 44.48 -18.54 23.01
CA GLU A 33 43.04 -18.87 22.99
C GLU A 33 42.25 -17.94 23.92
N LEU A 34 42.83 -17.53 25.05
CA LEU A 34 42.20 -16.61 25.99
C LEU A 34 42.08 -15.19 25.40
N PHE A 35 43.10 -14.73 24.67
CA PHE A 35 43.13 -13.39 24.08
C PHE A 35 42.31 -13.24 22.80
N THR A 36 42.04 -14.35 22.11
CA THR A 36 41.26 -14.35 20.85
C THR A 36 39.76 -14.59 21.10
N ALA A 37 39.37 -14.89 22.34
CA ALA A 37 37.98 -15.12 22.71
C ALA A 37 37.10 -13.86 22.51
N PRO A 38 35.87 -13.99 21.98
CA PRO A 38 34.98 -12.85 21.70
C PRO A 38 34.53 -12.11 22.97
N ASP A 39 34.59 -12.78 24.13
CA ASP A 39 34.20 -12.25 25.44
C ASP A 39 35.40 -11.85 26.30
N PHE A 40 36.60 -11.73 25.71
CA PHE A 40 37.80 -11.37 26.46
C PHE A 40 37.65 -10.00 27.14
N SER A 41 37.89 -9.99 28.46
CA SER A 41 37.88 -8.78 29.29
C SER A 41 39.25 -8.57 29.92
N PRO A 42 39.97 -7.49 29.55
CA PRO A 42 41.27 -7.17 30.13
C PRO A 42 41.22 -7.04 31.66
N ILE A 43 40.10 -6.53 32.19
CA ILE A 43 39.93 -6.32 33.63
C ILE A 43 39.78 -7.66 34.37
N ALA A 44 39.02 -8.60 33.81
CA ALA A 44 38.86 -9.92 34.40
C ALA A 44 40.18 -10.71 34.37
N PHE A 45 40.94 -10.59 33.28
CA PHE A 45 42.26 -11.19 33.15
C PHE A 45 43.25 -10.63 34.18
N CYS A 46 43.38 -9.29 34.29
CA CYS A 46 44.23 -8.67 35.29
C CYS A 46 43.82 -9.06 36.72
N ASN A 47 42.52 -9.17 37.01
CA ASN A 47 42.05 -9.63 38.31
C ASN A 47 42.46 -11.09 38.58
N SER A 48 42.34 -11.98 37.60
CA SER A 48 42.81 -13.36 37.73
C SER A 48 44.32 -13.46 37.93
N LEU A 49 45.09 -12.56 37.31
CA LEU A 49 46.54 -12.52 37.42
C LEU A 49 47.00 -12.01 38.78
N VAL A 50 46.36 -10.95 39.29
CA VAL A 50 46.62 -10.43 40.65
C VAL A 50 46.27 -11.49 41.71
N LEU A 51 45.18 -12.23 41.52
CA LEU A 51 44.82 -13.34 42.40
C LEU A 51 45.79 -14.53 42.30
N ALA A 52 46.40 -14.76 41.13
CA ALA A 52 47.38 -15.81 40.93
C ALA A 52 48.77 -15.46 41.51
N THR A 53 49.14 -14.17 41.52
CA THR A 53 50.42 -13.69 42.08
C THR A 53 50.36 -13.36 43.57
N THR A 54 49.16 -13.31 44.16
CA THR A 54 48.96 -12.98 45.59
C THR A 54 48.66 -14.24 46.39
N THR A 55 49.55 -14.59 47.32
CA THR A 55 49.28 -15.64 48.32
C THR A 55 48.48 -15.06 49.50
N ALA A 56 47.57 -15.83 50.10
CA ALA A 56 46.71 -15.40 51.21
C ALA A 56 47.44 -15.00 52.52
N SER A 57 48.78 -14.99 52.49
CA SER A 57 49.65 -14.69 53.63
C SER A 57 50.43 -13.37 53.49
N ASP A 58 50.29 -12.67 52.36
CA ASP A 58 50.95 -11.37 52.10
C ASP A 58 50.15 -10.21 52.71
N ALA A 59 50.86 -9.31 53.41
CA ALA A 59 50.26 -8.18 54.15
C ALA A 59 50.02 -6.94 53.27
N GLU A 60 50.63 -6.87 52.09
CA GLU A 60 50.49 -5.79 51.11
C GLU A 60 50.40 -6.42 49.72
N ILE A 61 49.45 -5.98 48.90
CA ILE A 61 49.24 -6.55 47.57
C ILE A 61 50.37 -6.03 46.68
N ASP A 62 51.31 -6.90 46.29
CA ASP A 62 52.38 -6.54 45.36
C ASP A 62 51.89 -6.69 43.90
N LEU A 63 51.71 -5.55 43.23
CA LEU A 63 51.27 -5.49 41.84
C LEU A 63 52.44 -5.61 40.85
N ALA A 64 53.69 -5.46 41.30
CA ALA A 64 54.85 -5.42 40.40
C ALA A 64 55.03 -6.73 39.61
N PRO A 65 54.85 -7.94 40.20
CA PRO A 65 54.95 -9.20 39.46
C PRO A 65 53.85 -9.38 38.41
N ALA A 66 52.60 -9.06 38.76
CA ALA A 66 51.47 -9.13 37.83
C ALA A 66 51.66 -8.14 36.66
N GLN A 67 52.12 -6.93 36.95
CA GLN A 67 52.41 -5.92 35.93
C GLN A 67 53.54 -6.37 34.99
N GLN A 68 54.66 -6.87 35.52
CA GLN A 68 55.77 -7.35 34.70
C GLN A 68 55.35 -8.51 33.80
N ARG A 69 54.47 -9.40 34.29
CA ARG A 69 53.93 -10.50 33.49
C ARG A 69 53.07 -10.00 32.32
N VAL A 70 52.14 -9.08 32.54
CA VAL A 70 51.33 -8.50 31.45
C VAL A 70 52.19 -7.76 30.43
N MET A 71 53.23 -7.04 30.88
CA MET A 71 54.14 -6.33 29.96
C MET A 71 54.91 -7.30 29.09
N PHE A 72 55.44 -8.39 29.66
CA PHE A 72 56.10 -9.43 28.88
C PHE A 72 55.14 -10.07 27.86
N ASP A 73 53.92 -10.40 28.28
CA ASP A 73 52.92 -11.01 27.41
C ASP A 73 52.52 -10.05 26.26
N LEU A 74 52.46 -8.75 26.52
CA LEU A 74 52.19 -7.71 25.51
C LEU A 74 53.34 -7.55 24.51
N GLU A 75 54.59 -7.49 24.99
CA GLU A 75 55.78 -7.35 24.14
C GLU A 75 55.93 -8.56 23.19
N GLU A 76 55.66 -9.76 23.67
CA GLU A 76 55.75 -10.97 22.83
C GLU A 76 54.61 -11.02 21.80
N VAL A 77 53.38 -10.63 22.16
CA VAL A 77 52.28 -10.49 21.19
C VAL A 77 52.60 -9.45 20.12
N GLU A 78 53.19 -8.31 20.49
CA GLU A 78 53.61 -7.27 19.54
C GLU A 78 54.67 -7.79 18.57
N LYS A 79 55.69 -8.48 19.09
CA LYS A 79 56.75 -9.09 18.27
C LYS A 79 56.20 -10.13 17.30
N LEU A 80 55.29 -10.99 17.76
CA LEU A 80 54.66 -11.99 16.91
C LEU A 80 53.76 -11.34 15.88
N LEU A 81 52.98 -10.32 16.25
CA LEU A 81 52.14 -9.56 15.33
C LEU A 81 52.98 -8.89 14.25
N GLN A 82 54.12 -8.30 14.61
CA GLN A 82 55.03 -7.67 13.65
C GLN A 82 55.65 -8.71 12.71
N LYS A 83 56.02 -9.89 13.22
CA LYS A 83 56.51 -11.01 12.40
C LYS A 83 55.43 -11.49 11.43
N GLU A 84 54.22 -11.72 11.90
CA GLU A 84 53.11 -12.22 11.08
C GLU A 84 52.67 -11.17 10.05
N ALA A 85 52.62 -9.88 10.45
CA ALA A 85 52.29 -8.79 9.54
C ALA A 85 53.36 -8.60 8.45
N THR A 86 54.65 -8.74 8.78
CA THR A 86 55.72 -8.67 7.78
C THR A 86 55.78 -9.89 6.89
N GLN A 87 55.43 -11.08 7.37
CA GLN A 87 55.35 -12.30 6.55
C GLN A 87 54.13 -12.29 5.63
N ASN A 88 52.96 -11.91 6.13
CA ASN A 88 51.68 -11.95 5.42
C ASN A 88 51.26 -10.61 4.81
N HIS A 89 52.17 -9.64 4.68
CA HIS A 89 51.84 -8.31 4.13
C HIS A 89 51.20 -8.38 2.73
N THR A 90 51.59 -9.36 1.92
CA THR A 90 51.08 -9.56 0.55
C THR A 90 49.59 -9.90 0.51
N THR A 91 49.06 -10.58 1.53
CA THR A 91 47.65 -10.92 1.66
C THR A 91 46.89 -9.87 2.48
N LEU A 92 47.53 -9.26 3.49
CA LEU A 92 46.88 -8.28 4.36
C LEU A 92 46.54 -6.98 3.64
N LEU A 93 47.42 -6.49 2.76
CA LEU A 93 47.18 -5.28 1.96
C LEU A 93 45.94 -5.36 1.07
N PRO A 94 45.72 -6.40 0.24
CA PRO A 94 44.50 -6.51 -0.55
C PRO A 94 43.26 -6.72 0.32
N HIS A 95 43.37 -7.38 1.48
CA HIS A 95 42.26 -7.47 2.43
C HIS A 95 41.90 -6.11 3.04
N ALA A 96 42.89 -5.32 3.47
CA ALA A 96 42.68 -3.95 3.95
C ALA A 96 42.10 -3.04 2.85
N ALA A 97 42.57 -3.16 1.61
CA ALA A 97 42.02 -2.44 0.47
C ALA A 97 40.54 -2.83 0.21
N LYS A 98 40.21 -4.13 0.27
CA LYS A 98 38.83 -4.63 0.14
C LYS A 98 37.94 -4.11 1.26
N ILE A 99 38.41 -4.08 2.51
CA ILE A 99 37.63 -3.55 3.64
C ILE A 99 37.32 -2.06 3.42
N ASN A 100 38.29 -1.27 2.96
CA ASN A 100 38.07 0.13 2.62
C ASN A 100 37.11 0.32 1.43
N GLN A 101 37.18 -0.55 0.43
CA GLN A 101 36.22 -0.54 -0.68
C GLN A 101 34.80 -0.88 -0.19
N VAL A 102 34.65 -1.92 0.62
CA VAL A 102 33.36 -2.35 1.19
C VAL A 102 32.77 -1.25 2.09
N SER A 103 33.58 -0.60 2.93
CA SER A 103 33.10 0.51 3.76
C SER A 103 32.62 1.68 2.89
N SER A 104 33.32 2.03 1.81
CA SER A 104 32.89 3.06 0.87
C SER A 104 31.57 2.70 0.15
N ILE A 105 31.39 1.43 -0.24
CA ILE A 105 30.15 0.95 -0.84
C ILE A 105 29.01 0.98 0.17
N LEU A 106 29.27 0.60 1.43
CA LEU A 106 28.28 0.64 2.50
C LEU A 106 27.80 2.08 2.75
N THR A 107 28.72 3.05 2.87
CA THR A 107 28.35 4.46 3.03
C THR A 107 27.53 4.99 1.86
N THR A 108 27.89 4.63 0.62
CA THR A 108 27.15 5.01 -0.59
C THR A 108 25.76 4.37 -0.62
N THR A 109 25.66 3.10 -0.23
CA THR A 109 24.40 2.36 -0.16
C THR A 109 23.49 2.94 0.91
N GLN A 110 24.04 3.32 2.07
CA GLN A 110 23.30 3.96 3.15
C GLN A 110 22.76 5.34 2.73
N SER A 111 23.54 6.12 1.97
CA SER A 111 23.09 7.38 1.37
C SER A 111 21.99 7.16 0.32
N SER A 112 22.13 6.13 -0.51
CA SER A 112 21.11 5.77 -1.50
C SER A 112 19.81 5.33 -0.83
N LEU A 113 19.91 4.53 0.23
CA LEU A 113 18.77 4.06 1.02
C LEU A 113 18.06 5.22 1.75
N SER A 114 18.81 6.18 2.28
CA SER A 114 18.22 7.38 2.90
C SER A 114 17.51 8.26 1.87
N SER A 115 18.06 8.40 0.67
CA SER A 115 17.42 9.11 -0.46
C SER A 115 16.10 8.45 -0.90
N VAL A 116 16.08 7.12 -1.02
CA VAL A 116 14.86 6.35 -1.34
C VAL A 116 13.83 6.50 -0.23
N THR A 117 14.25 6.40 1.04
CA THR A 117 13.35 6.56 2.20
C THR A 117 12.74 7.95 2.23
N SER A 118 13.53 9.00 1.94
CA SER A 118 13.05 10.38 1.83
C SER A 118 12.06 10.55 0.67
N SER A 119 12.36 9.96 -0.49
CA SER A 119 11.48 9.99 -1.65
C SER A 119 10.14 9.28 -1.38
N PHE A 120 10.18 8.17 -0.64
CA PHE A 120 8.98 7.46 -0.21
C PHE A 120 8.14 8.30 0.76
N HIS A 121 8.75 8.90 1.79
CA HIS A 121 8.03 9.80 2.69
C HIS A 121 7.46 11.02 1.96
N ARG A 122 8.17 11.53 0.95
CA ARG A 122 7.65 12.59 0.10
C ARG A 122 6.42 12.14 -0.68
N LEU A 123 6.46 10.96 -1.31
CA LEU A 123 5.31 10.39 -2.02
C LEU A 123 4.12 10.13 -1.08
N GLU A 124 4.38 9.60 0.11
CA GLU A 124 3.38 9.37 1.14
C GLU A 124 2.67 10.69 1.51
N ASN A 125 3.44 11.75 1.70
CA ASN A 125 2.91 13.05 2.08
C ASN A 125 2.21 13.79 0.92
N GLU A 126 2.81 13.79 -0.27
CA GLU A 126 2.32 14.56 -1.42
C GLU A 126 1.20 13.86 -2.17
N VAL A 127 1.10 12.53 -2.12
CA VAL A 127 0.13 11.76 -2.92
C VAL A 127 -0.82 10.97 -2.03
N LEU A 128 -0.31 10.17 -1.10
CA LEU A 128 -1.16 9.27 -0.32
C LEU A 128 -2.12 10.04 0.60
N LYS A 129 -1.62 11.06 1.31
CA LYS A 129 -2.45 11.90 2.19
C LYS A 129 -3.55 12.67 1.44
N PRO A 130 -3.26 13.46 0.38
CA PRO A 130 -4.32 14.17 -0.33
C PRO A 130 -5.28 13.22 -1.06
N TYR A 131 -4.80 12.07 -1.54
CA TYR A 131 -5.69 11.05 -2.12
C TYR A 131 -6.71 10.54 -1.08
N ASN A 132 -6.24 10.17 0.11
CA ASN A 132 -7.15 9.73 1.19
C ASN A 132 -8.11 10.84 1.64
N ALA A 133 -7.67 12.10 1.64
CA ALA A 133 -8.53 13.24 1.92
C ALA A 133 -9.57 13.50 0.81
N ALA A 134 -9.24 13.21 -0.45
CA ALA A 134 -10.13 13.40 -1.60
C ALA A 134 -11.18 12.28 -1.74
N LEU A 135 -10.89 11.05 -1.30
CA LEU A 135 -11.83 9.93 -1.35
C LEU A 135 -13.22 10.22 -0.74
N PRO A 136 -13.36 10.74 0.50
CA PRO A 136 -14.68 11.03 1.07
C PRO A 136 -15.43 12.09 0.25
N ILE A 137 -14.75 13.12 -0.25
CA ILE A 137 -15.35 14.16 -1.09
C ILE A 137 -15.84 13.57 -2.41
N TYR A 138 -15.04 12.72 -3.05
CA TYR A 138 -15.42 12.03 -4.29
C TYR A 138 -16.65 11.14 -4.09
N THR A 139 -16.69 10.36 -3.01
CA THR A 139 -17.85 9.51 -2.70
C THR A 139 -19.10 10.33 -2.41
N ALA A 140 -18.97 11.45 -1.67
CA ALA A 140 -20.06 12.38 -1.41
C ALA A 140 -20.58 13.01 -2.72
N LEU A 141 -19.68 13.44 -3.60
CA LEU A 141 -20.02 14.01 -4.90
C LEU A 141 -20.71 12.99 -5.82
N THR A 142 -20.28 11.73 -5.81
CA THR A 142 -20.89 10.66 -6.61
C THR A 142 -22.31 10.36 -6.11
N LYS A 143 -22.50 10.31 -4.79
CA LYS A 143 -23.83 10.18 -4.18
C LYS A 143 -24.71 11.38 -4.51
N LEU A 144 -24.18 12.61 -4.38
CA LEU A 144 -24.91 13.83 -4.72
C LEU A 144 -25.32 13.84 -6.19
N HIS A 145 -24.42 13.50 -7.11
CA HIS A 145 -24.71 13.40 -8.53
C HIS A 145 -25.78 12.36 -8.83
N ALA A 146 -25.72 11.18 -8.19
CA ALA A 146 -26.76 10.16 -8.31
C ALA A 146 -28.12 10.67 -7.82
N THR A 147 -28.15 11.39 -6.68
CA THR A 147 -29.40 11.98 -6.16
C THR A 147 -29.92 13.10 -7.05
N ALA A 148 -29.05 13.95 -7.62
CA ALA A 148 -29.44 15.03 -8.51
C ALA A 148 -30.01 14.49 -9.83
N ASN A 149 -29.42 13.43 -10.38
CA ASN A 149 -29.96 12.74 -11.56
C ASN A 149 -31.32 12.11 -11.26
N LEU A 150 -31.49 11.47 -10.10
CA LEU A 150 -32.78 10.95 -9.68
C LEU A 150 -33.81 12.07 -9.56
N LEU A 151 -33.47 13.17 -8.89
CA LEU A 151 -34.35 14.32 -8.72
C LEU A 151 -34.75 14.92 -10.08
N ARG A 152 -33.79 15.09 -11.01
CA ARG A 152 -34.06 15.59 -12.36
C ARG A 152 -35.03 14.68 -13.11
N ALA A 153 -34.86 13.36 -12.99
CA ALA A 153 -35.75 12.39 -13.61
C ALA A 153 -37.15 12.39 -12.96
N VAL A 154 -37.26 12.58 -11.64
CA VAL A 154 -38.56 12.77 -10.95
C VAL A 154 -39.25 14.06 -11.39
N THR A 155 -38.53 15.18 -11.47
CA THR A 155 -39.09 16.46 -11.93
C THR A 155 -39.62 16.36 -13.36
N TRP A 156 -38.86 15.68 -14.23
CA TRP A 156 -39.29 15.44 -15.59
C TRP A 156 -40.52 14.52 -15.66
N PHE A 157 -40.56 13.46 -14.84
CA PHE A 157 -41.74 12.61 -14.71
C PHE A 157 -42.97 13.40 -14.24
N MET A 158 -42.84 14.24 -13.20
CA MET A 158 -43.94 15.09 -12.74
C MET A 158 -44.42 16.06 -13.81
N TYR A 159 -43.52 16.63 -14.62
CA TYR A 159 -43.89 17.48 -15.74
C TYR A 159 -44.72 16.71 -16.78
N LEU A 160 -44.33 15.49 -17.13
CA LEU A 160 -45.08 14.67 -18.08
C LEU A 160 -46.45 14.23 -17.51
N VAL A 161 -46.53 13.90 -16.23
CA VAL A 161 -47.81 13.57 -15.57
C VAL A 161 -48.78 14.76 -15.64
N ARG A 162 -48.29 15.99 -15.40
CA ARG A 162 -49.12 17.20 -15.56
C ARG A 162 -49.58 17.40 -16.99
N GLN A 163 -48.71 17.19 -17.97
CA GLN A 163 -49.12 17.25 -19.39
C GLN A 163 -50.18 16.18 -19.71
N PHE A 164 -50.02 14.97 -19.19
CA PHE A 164 -50.99 13.89 -19.38
C PHE A 164 -52.36 14.23 -18.77
N GLN A 165 -52.38 14.73 -17.53
CA GLN A 165 -53.62 15.17 -16.87
C GLN A 165 -54.33 16.26 -17.69
N ALA A 166 -53.59 17.26 -18.20
CA ALA A 166 -54.16 18.32 -19.03
C ALA A 166 -54.75 17.80 -20.35
N VAL A 167 -54.13 16.80 -20.99
CA VAL A 167 -54.68 16.16 -22.20
C VAL A 167 -55.91 15.31 -21.85
N GLN A 168 -55.91 14.64 -20.69
CA GLN A 168 -57.03 13.82 -20.25
C GLN A 168 -58.26 14.66 -19.88
N THR A 169 -58.09 15.83 -19.23
CA THR A 169 -59.20 16.76 -18.95
C THR A 169 -59.80 17.32 -20.25
N GLN A 170 -58.96 17.70 -21.22
CA GLN A 170 -59.45 18.15 -22.54
C GLN A 170 -60.21 17.04 -23.29
N LEU A 171 -59.78 15.79 -23.15
CA LEU A 171 -60.47 14.64 -23.74
C LEU A 171 -61.79 14.33 -23.01
N ALA A 172 -61.86 14.56 -21.68
CA ALA A 172 -63.09 14.43 -20.90
C ALA A 172 -64.11 15.55 -21.22
N GLU A 173 -63.65 16.79 -21.42
CA GLU A 173 -64.48 17.92 -21.85
C GLU A 173 -65.10 17.69 -23.24
N LEU A 174 -64.40 17.00 -24.15
CA LEU A 174 -64.97 16.57 -25.44
C LEU A 174 -65.95 15.39 -25.33
N LYS A 175 -65.91 14.61 -24.24
CA LYS A 175 -66.69 13.38 -24.07
C LYS A 175 -67.97 13.59 -23.24
N LEU A 176 -68.05 14.67 -22.45
CA LEU A 176 -69.28 15.07 -21.78
C LEU A 176 -70.15 15.87 -22.78
N PRO A 177 -71.40 15.45 -23.07
CA PRO A 177 -72.28 16.26 -23.90
C PRO A 177 -72.67 17.50 -23.09
N SER A 178 -72.08 18.65 -23.41
CA SER A 178 -72.65 19.94 -23.02
C SER A 178 -73.94 20.16 -23.82
N ALA A 179 -75.00 19.50 -23.37
CA ALA A 179 -76.32 20.07 -23.47
C ALA A 179 -76.22 21.48 -22.89
N THR A 180 -76.54 22.50 -23.68
CA THR A 180 -76.43 23.96 -23.41
C THR A 180 -75.09 24.63 -23.78
N ALA A 181 -74.78 24.72 -25.07
CA ALA A 181 -74.05 25.87 -25.63
C ALA A 181 -74.45 26.09 -27.09
N THR A 182 -75.54 26.84 -27.27
CA THR A 182 -75.94 27.35 -28.58
C THR A 182 -74.88 28.34 -29.07
N THR A 183 -74.48 28.16 -30.34
CA THR A 183 -73.68 29.07 -31.19
C THR A 183 -72.24 29.37 -30.75
N ALA A 184 -71.31 28.49 -31.16
CA ALA A 184 -69.92 28.77 -31.60
C ALA A 184 -68.99 27.52 -31.55
N ALA A 185 -69.52 26.31 -31.38
CA ALA A 185 -68.73 25.07 -31.21
C ALA A 185 -68.90 24.06 -32.37
N ALA A 186 -69.14 24.53 -33.59
CA ALA A 186 -69.25 23.67 -34.78
C ALA A 186 -67.89 23.47 -35.45
N ALA A 187 -66.94 22.80 -34.77
CA ALA A 187 -65.73 22.24 -35.38
C ALA A 187 -64.95 21.27 -34.45
N ALA A 188 -65.63 20.46 -33.64
CA ALA A 188 -64.98 19.32 -32.98
C ALA A 188 -65.38 18.04 -33.72
N GLY A 189 -64.66 17.72 -34.80
CA GLY A 189 -64.93 16.50 -35.56
C GLY A 189 -64.45 15.24 -34.81
N PRO A 190 -64.86 14.02 -35.21
CA PRO A 190 -64.31 12.76 -34.70
C PRO A 190 -62.76 12.72 -34.76
N ASN A 191 -62.20 13.48 -35.70
CA ASN A 191 -60.77 13.66 -35.92
C ASN A 191 -60.07 14.40 -34.77
N ASP A 192 -60.74 15.28 -34.03
CA ASP A 192 -60.13 16.02 -32.91
C ASP A 192 -60.01 15.16 -31.65
N ALA A 193 -61.04 14.35 -31.36
CA ALA A 193 -60.96 13.31 -30.33
C ALA A 193 -59.88 12.26 -30.66
N ALA A 194 -59.77 11.85 -31.92
CA ALA A 194 -58.70 10.96 -32.38
C ALA A 194 -57.31 11.61 -32.22
N ARG A 195 -57.14 12.89 -32.58
CA ARG A 195 -55.88 13.63 -32.40
C ARG A 195 -55.47 13.78 -30.94
N LEU A 196 -56.43 14.03 -30.04
CA LEU A 196 -56.19 14.11 -28.61
C LEU A 196 -55.80 12.74 -28.02
N SER A 197 -56.42 11.64 -28.51
CA SER A 197 -56.04 10.28 -28.11
C SER A 197 -54.63 9.90 -28.60
N VAL A 198 -54.23 10.31 -29.81
CA VAL A 198 -52.87 10.11 -30.34
C VAL A 198 -51.86 10.93 -29.54
N ARG A 199 -52.22 12.14 -29.11
CA ARG A 199 -51.38 12.97 -28.24
C ARG A 199 -51.20 12.35 -26.86
N ALA A 200 -52.26 11.77 -26.28
CA ALA A 200 -52.19 11.03 -25.02
C ALA A 200 -51.35 9.74 -25.12
N ALA A 201 -51.50 9.00 -26.22
CA ALA A 201 -50.70 7.80 -26.48
C ALA A 201 -49.21 8.14 -26.67
N ARG A 202 -48.90 9.26 -27.33
CA ARG A 202 -47.52 9.74 -27.50
C ARG A 202 -46.90 10.20 -26.18
N SER A 203 -47.64 10.92 -25.34
CA SER A 203 -47.14 11.31 -24.01
C SER A 203 -46.92 10.07 -23.13
N PHE A 204 -47.77 9.04 -23.22
CA PHE A 204 -47.56 7.77 -22.54
C PHE A 204 -46.33 7.01 -23.04
N ALA A 205 -46.10 6.95 -24.36
CA ALA A 205 -44.91 6.32 -24.93
C ALA A 205 -43.62 7.03 -24.50
N GLU A 206 -43.65 8.37 -24.38
CA GLU A 206 -42.54 9.17 -23.86
C GLU A 206 -42.28 8.90 -22.37
N ILE A 207 -43.34 8.78 -21.54
CA ILE A 207 -43.21 8.37 -20.14
C ILE A 207 -42.58 6.97 -20.05
N SER A 208 -43.11 6.00 -20.79
CA SER A 208 -42.64 4.62 -20.77
C SER A 208 -41.17 4.50 -21.24
N ARG A 209 -40.78 5.28 -22.25
CA ARG A 209 -39.39 5.34 -22.72
C ARG A 209 -38.45 5.90 -21.67
N HIS A 210 -38.84 6.95 -20.96
CA HIS A 210 -38.02 7.54 -19.90
C HIS A 210 -37.95 6.68 -18.64
N LEU A 211 -39.01 5.95 -18.30
CA LEU A 211 -38.99 4.94 -17.25
C LEU A 211 -38.09 3.75 -17.60
N GLY A 212 -37.98 3.41 -18.89
CA GLY A 212 -37.01 2.43 -19.40
C GLY A 212 -35.55 2.88 -19.27
N ASN A 213 -35.28 4.17 -19.50
CA ASN A 213 -33.94 4.75 -19.37
C ASN A 213 -33.47 4.90 -17.91
N PHE A 214 -34.39 4.94 -16.94
CA PHE A 214 -34.07 5.05 -15.52
C PHE A 214 -34.68 3.89 -14.71
N PRO A 215 -34.06 2.69 -14.70
CA PRO A 215 -34.61 1.50 -14.05
C PRO A 215 -34.83 1.68 -12.54
N ARG A 216 -34.10 2.60 -11.89
CA ARG A 216 -34.25 2.90 -10.46
C ARG A 216 -35.57 3.62 -10.12
N LEU A 217 -36.21 4.28 -11.08
CA LEU A 217 -37.51 4.96 -10.88
C LEU A 217 -38.71 4.00 -10.94
N ARG A 218 -38.58 2.83 -11.58
CA ARG A 218 -39.61 1.78 -11.55
C ARG A 218 -39.85 1.21 -10.14
N SER A 219 -38.91 1.41 -9.21
CA SER A 219 -39.06 0.98 -7.81
C SER A 219 -40.00 1.86 -6.98
N VAL A 220 -40.36 3.05 -7.49
CA VAL A 220 -41.24 3.98 -6.77
C VAL A 220 -42.69 3.51 -6.92
N ARG A 221 -43.35 3.15 -5.80
CA ARG A 221 -44.74 2.65 -5.76
C ARG A 221 -45.74 3.45 -6.60
N VAL A 222 -45.59 4.78 -6.61
CA VAL A 222 -46.46 5.70 -7.39
C VAL A 222 -46.37 5.42 -8.88
N VAL A 223 -45.20 5.03 -9.39
CA VAL A 223 -44.99 4.71 -10.80
C VAL A 223 -45.68 3.39 -11.16
N THR A 224 -45.60 2.39 -10.28
CA THR A 224 -46.30 1.11 -10.48
C THR A 224 -47.83 1.23 -10.32
N GLU A 225 -48.31 2.11 -9.43
CA GLU A 225 -49.74 2.38 -9.26
C GLU A 225 -50.34 3.10 -10.48
N ILE A 226 -49.59 4.01 -11.11
CA ILE A 226 -50.04 4.69 -12.34
C ILE A 226 -50.00 3.72 -13.54
N GLU A 227 -48.97 2.87 -13.66
CA GLU A 227 -48.88 1.83 -14.69
C GLU A 227 -50.06 0.85 -14.58
N ASN A 228 -50.37 0.39 -13.36
CA ASN A 228 -51.51 -0.51 -13.10
C ASN A 228 -52.87 0.19 -13.26
N GLY A 229 -52.98 1.46 -12.86
CA GLY A 229 -54.21 2.25 -12.98
C GLY A 229 -54.67 2.44 -14.43
N VAL A 230 -53.73 2.66 -15.35
CA VAL A 230 -54.03 2.81 -16.79
C VAL A 230 -54.33 1.46 -17.46
N VAL A 231 -53.62 0.39 -17.09
CA VAL A 231 -53.92 -0.98 -17.58
C VAL A 231 -55.35 -1.41 -17.21
N ASN A 232 -55.87 -0.91 -16.09
CA ASN A 232 -57.24 -1.22 -15.65
C ASN A 232 -58.31 -0.35 -16.35
N VAL A 233 -57.94 0.87 -16.79
CA VAL A 233 -58.84 1.74 -17.57
C VAL A 233 -58.95 1.29 -19.03
N GLY A 234 -57.91 0.68 -19.61
CA GLY A 234 -57.97 0.11 -20.97
C GLY A 234 -58.75 -1.20 -21.10
N ARG A 235 -59.26 -1.76 -19.98
CA ARG A 235 -59.99 -3.04 -19.93
C ARG A 235 -61.49 -2.91 -19.63
N LYS A 236 -62.00 -1.67 -19.48
CA LYS A 236 -63.43 -1.37 -19.30
C LYS A 236 -63.99 -0.61 -20.49
#